data_AF-A0A6G3URD1-F1
#
_entry.id   AF-A0A6G3URD1-F1
#
_cell.length_a   1.000
_cell.length_b   1.000
_cell.length_c   1.000
_cell.angle_alpha   90.00
_cell.angle_beta   90.00
_cell.angle_gamma   90.00
#
_symmetry.space_group_name_H-M   'P 1'
#
loop_
_entity.id
_entity.type
_entity.pdbx_description
1 polymer ?
#
loop_
_entity_poly.entity_id
_entity_poly.type
_entity_poly.pdbx_seq_one_letter_code
_entity_poly.pdbx_strand_id
1 'polypeptide(L)'
;MAGDGQQSSESSTRNGIQALETAFSGIMKIRQDVDGTKSTLGSGYQGSDGGQYGQLLAQWDGQCNVILKNLEDVIDRLNQSLVEHNKTQGSSNDAINQAYNASQSAFDQLAG
;
A
#
# COMPACT_ATOMS: atom_id res chain seq x y z
N MET A 1 -26.57 7.71 8.89
CA MET A 1 -25.77 7.94 7.67
C MET A 1 -24.27 7.68 7.92
N ALA A 2 -23.88 6.50 8.41
CA ALA A 2 -22.47 6.17 8.67
C ALA A 2 -21.85 5.22 7.63
N GLY A 3 -22.67 4.52 6.83
CA GLY A 3 -22.22 3.51 5.87
C GLY A 3 -21.46 4.08 4.66
N ASP A 4 -21.93 5.18 4.08
CA ASP A 4 -21.36 5.72 2.83
C ASP A 4 -19.95 6.31 3.01
N GLY A 5 -19.65 6.92 4.17
CA GLY A 5 -18.34 7.47 4.46
C GLY A 5 -17.26 6.39 4.67
N GLN A 6 -17.63 5.28 5.32
CA GLN A 6 -16.73 4.16 5.59
C GLN A 6 -16.48 3.27 4.37
N GLN A 7 -17.49 3.08 3.51
CA GLN A 7 -17.28 2.37 2.25
C GLN A 7 -16.42 3.17 1.27
N SER A 8 -16.56 4.50 1.28
CA SER A 8 -15.74 5.41 0.47
C SER A 8 -14.26 5.42 0.89
N SER A 9 -13.98 5.36 2.19
CA SER A 9 -12.59 5.30 2.70
C SER A 9 -11.90 3.98 2.35
N GLU A 10 -12.61 2.85 2.40
CA GLU A 10 -12.09 1.55 1.96
C GLU A 10 -11.76 1.54 0.45
N SER A 11 -12.68 2.04 -0.38
CA SER A 11 -12.47 2.16 -1.82
C SER A 11 -11.25 3.05 -2.15
N SER A 12 -11.15 4.20 -1.48
CA SER A 12 -10.02 5.12 -1.64
C SER A 12 -8.69 4.49 -1.21
N THR A 13 -8.70 3.70 -0.13
CA THR A 13 -7.53 2.97 0.37
C THR A 13 -7.06 1.92 -0.65
N ARG A 14 -7.96 1.13 -1.22
CA ARG A 14 -7.64 0.15 -2.27
C ARG A 14 -7.08 0.82 -3.53
N ASN A 15 -7.67 1.94 -3.95
CA ASN A 15 -7.16 2.72 -5.09
C ASN A 15 -5.74 3.24 -4.81
N GLY A 16 -5.47 3.68 -3.57
CA GLY A 16 -4.14 4.09 -3.14
C GLY A 16 -3.12 2.96 -3.22
N ILE A 17 -3.46 1.76 -2.74
CA ILE A 17 -2.61 0.57 -2.84
C ILE A 17 -2.26 0.27 -4.31
N GLN A 18 -3.26 0.22 -5.18
CA GLN A 18 -3.05 -0.07 -6.61
C GLN A 18 -2.13 0.96 -7.29
N ALA A 19 -2.28 2.25 -6.93
CA ALA A 19 -1.40 3.30 -7.44
C ALA A 19 0.05 3.12 -6.98
N LEU A 20 0.27 2.73 -5.72
CA LEU A 20 1.59 2.47 -5.17
C LEU A 20 2.24 1.24 -5.81
N GLU A 21 1.50 0.16 -6.03
CA GLU A 21 1.97 -1.05 -6.74
C GLU A 21 2.38 -0.75 -8.19
N THR A 22 1.60 0.12 -8.86
CA THR A 22 1.92 0.59 -10.21
C THR A 22 3.22 1.40 -10.22
N ALA A 23 3.37 2.33 -9.26
CA ALA A 23 4.59 3.11 -9.11
C ALA A 23 5.82 2.24 -8.82
N PHE A 24 5.68 1.25 -7.92
CA PHE A 24 6.72 0.27 -7.61
C PHE A 24 7.19 -0.47 -8.86
N SER A 25 6.24 -1.02 -9.63
CA SER A 25 6.52 -1.73 -10.88
C SER A 25 7.19 -0.82 -11.92
N GLY A 26 6.77 0.44 -12.00
CA GLY A 26 7.39 1.45 -12.87
C GLY A 26 8.85 1.71 -12.51
N ILE A 27 9.18 1.87 -11.23
CA ILE A 27 10.56 2.08 -10.76
C ILE A 27 11.42 0.84 -11.04
N MET A 28 10.91 -0.36 -10.79
CA MET A 28 11.61 -1.60 -11.10
C MET A 28 11.98 -1.70 -12.59
N LYS A 29 11.05 -1.32 -13.48
CA LYS A 29 11.32 -1.28 -14.92
C LYS A 29 12.42 -0.27 -15.28
N ILE A 30 12.35 0.95 -14.73
CA ILE A 30 13.35 2.00 -14.98
C ILE A 30 14.75 1.52 -14.53
N ARG A 31 14.86 0.79 -13.42
CA ARG A 31 16.14 0.17 -12.99
C ARG A 31 16.68 -0.81 -14.01
N GLN A 32 15.83 -1.69 -14.53
CA GLN A 32 16.23 -2.63 -15.56
C GLN A 32 16.73 -1.91 -16.83
N ASP A 33 16.06 -0.84 -17.24
CA ASP A 33 16.45 -0.03 -18.40
C ASP A 33 17.81 0.67 -18.17
N VAL A 34 18.04 1.18 -16.96
CA VAL A 34 19.32 1.81 -16.58
C VAL A 34 20.45 0.78 -16.51
N ASP A 35 20.20 -0.41 -15.98
CA ASP A 35 21.20 -1.50 -15.94
C ASP A 35 21.58 -1.97 -17.36
N GLY A 36 20.60 -2.08 -18.27
CA GLY A 36 20.86 -2.37 -19.67
C GLY A 36 21.70 -1.28 -20.36
N THR A 37 21.40 -0.02 -20.04
CA THR A 37 22.17 1.13 -20.54
C THR A 37 23.60 1.13 -19.98
N LYS A 38 23.78 0.82 -18.70
CA LYS A 38 25.08 0.69 -18.03
C LYS A 38 25.94 -0.40 -18.67
N SER A 39 25.36 -1.55 -18.97
CA SER A 39 26.07 -2.63 -19.67
C SER A 39 26.58 -2.19 -21.04
N THR A 40 25.83 -1.33 -21.73
CA THR A 40 26.22 -0.76 -23.03
C THR A 40 27.30 0.31 -22.85
N LEU A 41 27.14 1.23 -21.90
CA LEU A 41 28.08 2.31 -21.64
C LEU A 41 29.41 1.84 -21.05
N GLY A 42 29.42 0.81 -20.21
CA GLY A 42 30.64 0.25 -19.62
C GLY A 42 31.61 -0.35 -20.65
N SER A 43 31.11 -0.68 -21.85
CA SER A 43 31.96 -1.08 -22.98
C SER A 43 32.66 0.10 -23.67
N GLY A 44 32.10 1.31 -23.58
CA GLY A 44 32.61 2.52 -24.26
C GLY A 44 33.27 3.56 -23.35
N TYR A 45 32.89 3.62 -22.07
CA TYR A 45 33.44 4.55 -21.07
C TYR A 45 34.51 3.86 -20.22
N GLN A 46 35.71 3.69 -20.78
CA GLN A 46 36.89 3.24 -20.04
C GLN A 46 37.62 4.44 -19.43
N GLY A 47 38.27 4.27 -18.28
CA GLY A 47 39.06 5.30 -17.60
C GLY A 47 38.31 6.04 -16.48
N SER A 48 38.83 7.21 -16.09
CA SER A 48 38.32 8.00 -14.94
C SER A 48 36.83 8.32 -15.03
N ASP A 49 36.34 8.66 -16.23
CA ASP A 49 34.95 9.06 -16.46
C ASP A 49 33.98 7.89 -16.26
N GLY A 50 34.35 6.67 -16.68
CA GLY A 50 33.58 5.47 -16.41
C GLY A 50 33.48 5.15 -14.92
N GLY A 51 34.54 5.41 -14.15
CA GLY A 51 34.54 5.27 -12.70
C GLY A 51 33.57 6.24 -12.01
N GLN A 52 33.58 7.52 -12.40
CA GLN A 52 32.67 8.54 -11.85
C GLN A 52 31.21 8.25 -12.22
N TYR A 53 30.96 7.85 -13.47
CA TYR A 53 29.62 7.45 -13.91
C TYR A 53 29.11 6.22 -13.16
N GLY A 54 29.98 5.23 -12.91
CA GLY A 54 29.67 4.06 -12.10
C GLY A 54 29.28 4.41 -10.67
N GLN A 55 29.96 5.38 -10.04
CA GLN A 55 29.62 5.87 -8.70
C GLN A 55 28.26 6.58 -8.69
N LEU A 56 27.98 7.42 -9.69
CA LEU A 56 26.69 8.10 -9.83
C LEU A 56 25.54 7.10 -9.94
N LEU A 57 25.70 6.06 -10.76
CA LEU A 57 24.70 5.00 -10.91
C LEU A 57 24.50 4.21 -9.61
N ALA A 58 25.57 3.93 -8.86
CA ALA A 58 25.45 3.26 -7.57
C ALA A 58 24.68 4.11 -6.54
N GLN A 59 24.89 5.43 -6.53
CA GLN A 59 24.13 6.35 -5.67
C GLN A 59 22.65 6.41 -6.07
N TRP A 60 22.38 6.51 -7.38
CA TRP A 60 21.03 6.49 -7.92
C TRP A 60 20.29 5.20 -7.56
N ASP A 61 20.94 4.04 -7.74
CA ASP A 61 20.38 2.74 -7.37
C ASP A 61 20.03 2.67 -5.87
N GLY A 62 20.92 3.19 -5.01
CA GLY A 62 20.69 3.33 -3.58
C GLY A 62 19.44 4.16 -3.26
N GLN A 63 19.23 5.28 -3.96
CA GLN A 63 18.03 6.12 -3.80
C GLN A 63 16.77 5.39 -4.26
N CYS A 64 16.83 4.65 -5.38
CA CYS A 64 15.71 3.82 -5.83
C CYS A 64 15.32 2.76 -4.79
N ASN A 65 16.30 2.09 -4.14
CA ASN A 65 16.03 1.14 -3.06
C ASN A 65 15.28 1.78 -1.90
N VAL A 66 15.65 3.00 -1.49
CA VAL A 66 14.95 3.74 -0.42
C VAL A 66 13.51 4.04 -0.82
N ILE A 67 13.28 4.49 -2.06
CA ILE A 67 11.93 4.80 -2.55
C ILE A 67 11.06 3.54 -2.59
N LEU A 68 11.58 2.44 -3.15
CA LEU A 68 10.84 1.17 -3.23
C LEU A 68 10.44 0.66 -1.84
N LYS A 69 11.36 0.70 -0.87
CA LYS A 69 11.07 0.33 0.51
C LYS A 69 9.97 1.20 1.12
N ASN A 70 10.02 2.52 0.90
CA ASN A 70 8.97 3.42 1.39
C ASN A 70 7.61 3.12 0.75
N LEU A 71 7.56 2.72 -0.53
CA LEU A 71 6.32 2.32 -1.19
C LEU A 71 5.75 1.03 -0.58
N GLU A 72 6.59 0.01 -0.35
CA GLU A 72 6.21 -1.23 0.33
C GLU A 72 5.67 -0.95 1.74
N ASP A 73 6.39 -0.16 2.55
CA ASP A 73 5.98 0.21 3.91
C ASP A 73 4.60 0.91 3.93
N VAL A 74 4.30 1.74 2.93
CA VAL A 74 2.99 2.41 2.84
C VAL A 74 1.91 1.43 2.39
N ILE A 75 2.18 0.56 1.42
CA ILE A 75 1.26 -0.51 1.00
C ILE A 75 0.88 -1.39 2.20
N ASP A 76 1.87 -1.81 2.99
CA ASP A 76 1.66 -2.64 4.17
C ASP A 76 0.79 -1.94 5.22
N ARG A 77 1.03 -0.65 5.47
CA ARG A 77 0.22 0.15 6.40
C ARG A 77 -1.23 0.32 5.91
N LEU A 78 -1.43 0.54 4.62
CA LEU A 78 -2.78 0.64 4.04
C LEU A 78 -3.52 -0.71 4.12
N ASN A 79 -2.83 -1.81 3.84
CA ASN A 79 -3.37 -3.17 4.00
C ASN A 79 -3.73 -3.48 5.47
N GLN A 80 -2.85 -3.13 6.41
CA GLN A 80 -3.13 -3.28 7.84
C GLN A 80 -4.37 -2.47 8.26
N SER A 81 -4.48 -1.22 7.80
CA SER A 81 -5.63 -0.36 8.07
C SER A 81 -6.95 -0.98 7.57
N LEU A 82 -6.95 -1.59 6.38
CA LEU A 82 -8.12 -2.31 5.86
C LEU A 82 -8.53 -3.49 6.75
N VAL A 83 -7.56 -4.27 7.23
CA VAL A 83 -7.83 -5.41 8.11
C VAL A 83 -8.40 -4.95 9.46
N GLU A 84 -7.82 -3.90 10.05
CA GLU A 84 -8.28 -3.32 11.32
C GLU A 84 -9.69 -2.72 11.20
N HIS A 85 -9.97 -2.04 10.09
CA HIS A 85 -11.29 -1.47 9.81
C HIS A 85 -12.36 -2.56 9.68
N ASN A 86 -12.06 -3.65 8.95
CA ASN A 86 -12.97 -4.79 8.81
C ASN A 86 -13.26 -5.48 10.15
N LYS A 87 -12.25 -5.67 10.99
CA LYS A 87 -12.43 -6.23 12.35
C LYS A 87 -13.35 -5.36 13.20
N THR A 88 -13.14 -4.05 13.16
CA THR A 88 -13.93 -3.09 13.94
C THR A 88 -15.40 -3.09 13.49
N GLN A 89 -15.66 -3.12 12.18
CA GLN A 89 -17.03 -3.21 11.65
C GLN A 89 -17.73 -4.51 12.03
N GLY A 90 -17.04 -5.65 11.94
CA GLY A 90 -17.60 -6.94 12.38
C GLY A 90 -18.05 -6.89 13.84
N SER A 91 -17.18 -6.41 14.72
CA SER A 91 -17.48 -6.30 16.16
C SER A 91 -18.65 -5.35 16.47
N SER A 92 -18.77 -4.25 15.73
CA SER A 92 -19.86 -3.29 15.90
C SER A 92 -21.19 -3.83 15.40
N ASN A 93 -21.21 -4.56 14.28
CA ASN A 93 -22.41 -5.22 13.79
C ASN A 93 -22.88 -6.32 14.76
N ASP A 94 -21.97 -7.11 15.31
CA ASP A 94 -22.30 -8.13 16.31
C ASP A 94 -22.89 -7.50 17.58
N ALA A 95 -22.32 -6.39 18.05
CA ALA A 95 -22.84 -5.65 19.20
C ALA A 95 -24.23 -5.03 18.93
N ILE A 96 -24.45 -4.48 17.74
CA ILE A 96 -25.77 -3.95 17.32
C ILE A 96 -26.80 -5.09 17.25
N ASN A 97 -26.45 -6.22 16.65
CA ASN A 97 -27.33 -7.39 16.55
C ASN A 97 -27.64 -7.97 17.94
N GLN A 98 -26.65 -8.04 18.84
CA GLN A 98 -26.88 -8.45 20.23
C GLN A 98 -27.80 -7.48 20.97
N ALA A 99 -27.58 -6.18 20.84
CA ALA A 99 -28.43 -5.16 21.45
C ALA A 99 -29.88 -5.24 20.90
N TYR A 100 -30.04 -5.42 19.59
CA TYR A 100 -31.34 -5.58 18.96
C TYR A 100 -32.08 -6.83 19.45
N ASN A 101 -31.40 -7.99 19.50
CA ASN A 101 -31.98 -9.22 20.01
C ASN A 101 -32.35 -9.12 21.49
N ALA A 102 -31.54 -8.44 22.30
CA ALA A 102 -31.83 -8.18 23.71
C ALA A 102 -33.06 -7.26 23.86
N SER A 103 -33.17 -6.21 23.05
CA SER A 103 -34.34 -5.33 23.03
C SER A 103 -35.62 -6.05 22.60
N GLN A 104 -35.55 -6.90 21.57
CA GLN A 104 -36.70 -7.70 21.12
C GLN A 104 -37.15 -8.66 22.21
N SER A 105 -36.23 -9.39 22.84
CA SER A 105 -36.54 -10.29 23.95
C SER A 105 -37.17 -9.56 25.14
N ALA A 106 -36.72 -8.34 25.44
CA ALA A 106 -37.31 -7.52 26.52
C ALA A 106 -38.72 -7.04 26.16
N PHE A 107 -38.94 -6.66 24.89
CA PHE A 107 -40.26 -6.25 24.40
C PHE A 107 -41.25 -7.42 24.42
N ASP A 108 -40.84 -8.60 23.97
CA ASP A 108 -41.67 -9.82 23.98
C ASP A 108 -42.06 -10.24 25.41
N GLN A 109 -41.18 -10.01 26.40
CA GLN A 109 -41.48 -10.24 27.82
C GLN A 109 -42.43 -9.20 28.44
N LEU A 110 -42.51 -8.00 27.87
CA LEU A 110 -43.40 -6.92 28.32
C LEU A 110 -44.76 -6.94 27.62
N ALA A 111 -44.83 -7.50 26.42
CA ALA A 111 -46.04 -7.56 25.60
C ALA A 111 -46.85 -8.86 25.79
N GLY A 112 -46.31 -9.85 26.52
CA GLY A 112 -46.99 -11.06 26.97
C GLY A 112 -47.36 -11.00 28.45
#